data_AF-A0A553ZSH3-F1
#
_entry.id   AF-A0A553ZSH3-F1
#
_cell.length_a   1.000
_cell.length_b   1.000
_cell.length_c   1.000
_cell.angle_alpha   90.00
_cell.angle_beta   90.00
_cell.angle_gamma   90.00
#
_symmetry.space_group_name_H-M   'P 1'
#
loop_
_entity.id
_entity.type
_entity.pdbx_description
1 polymer ?
#
loop_
_entity_poly.entity_id
_entity_poly.type
_entity_poly.pdbx_seq_one_letter_code
_entity_poly.pdbx_strand_id
1 'polypeptide(L)'
;SHNIVVIGRSAEEMALAVNQVIQDGGGLCVVRNGQVQSHLPLPIAGLMSTDTAQSLAEQIDALKAAARECGPLPDEPFIQMAFLSLPV
;
A
#
# COMPACT_ATOMS: atom_id res chain seq x y z
N SER A 1 -8.53 -10.32 -8.71
CA SER A 1 -8.96 -9.30 -9.69
C SER A 1 -8.14 -8.01 -9.68
N HIS A 2 -7.07 -7.88 -8.87
CA HIS A 2 -6.26 -6.65 -8.75
C HIS A 2 -7.07 -5.37 -8.56
N ASN A 3 -8.20 -5.47 -7.87
CA ASN A 3 -8.97 -4.32 -7.43
C ASN A 3 -8.27 -3.68 -6.22
N ILE A 4 -8.60 -2.41 -5.95
CA ILE A 4 -8.14 -1.74 -4.74
C ILE A 4 -8.68 -2.49 -3.51
N VAL A 5 -7.77 -2.78 -2.57
CA VAL A 5 -8.07 -3.36 -1.25
C VAL A 5 -7.52 -2.41 -0.20
N VAL A 6 -8.33 -2.10 0.81
CA VAL A 6 -7.94 -1.26 1.94
C VAL A 6 -8.37 -1.92 3.25
N ILE A 7 -7.52 -1.82 4.26
CA ILE A 7 -7.78 -2.29 5.63
C ILE A 7 -7.43 -1.16 6.58
N GLY A 8 -8.30 -0.86 7.53
CA GLY A 8 -8.09 0.22 8.49
C GLY A 8 -9.18 0.28 9.55
N ARG A 9 -9.01 1.20 10.50
CA ARG A 9 -9.91 1.40 11.64
C ARG A 9 -10.77 2.67 11.54
N SER A 10 -10.45 3.57 10.61
CA SER A 10 -11.18 4.81 10.32
C SER A 10 -11.53 4.85 8.84
N ALA A 11 -12.78 5.19 8.52
CA ALA A 11 -13.24 5.33 7.14
C ALA A 11 -12.53 6.49 6.42
N GLU A 12 -12.25 7.57 7.14
CA GLU A 12 -11.56 8.75 6.66
C GLU A 12 -10.11 8.44 6.27
N GLU A 13 -9.39 7.72 7.12
CA GLU A 13 -8.01 7.31 6.84
C GLU A 13 -7.94 6.29 5.69
N MET A 14 -8.89 5.35 5.64
CA MET A 14 -8.98 4.40 4.53
C MET A 14 -9.27 5.12 3.21
N ALA A 15 -10.18 6.10 3.20
CA ALA A 15 -10.47 6.90 2.03
C ALA A 15 -9.23 7.72 1.59
N LEU A 16 -8.48 8.28 2.53
CA LEU A 16 -7.23 8.97 2.23
C LEU A 16 -6.21 8.03 1.56
N ALA A 17 -6.04 6.82 2.08
CA ALA A 17 -5.12 5.83 1.50
C ALA A 17 -5.53 5.42 0.08
N VAL A 18 -6.83 5.17 -0.14
CA VAL A 18 -7.37 4.82 -1.47
C VAL A 18 -7.17 5.97 -2.45
N ASN A 19 -7.47 7.22 -2.04
CA ASN A 19 -7.31 8.38 -2.89
C ASN A 19 -5.84 8.64 -3.25
N GLN A 20 -4.91 8.41 -2.33
CA GLN A 20 -3.48 8.48 -2.61
C GLN A 20 -3.07 7.44 -3.67
N VAL A 21 -3.50 6.18 -3.53
CA VAL A 21 -3.22 5.13 -4.51
C VAL A 21 -3.79 5.47 -5.89
N ILE A 22 -4.99 6.06 -5.95
CA ILE A 22 -5.58 6.52 -7.22
C ILE A 22 -4.74 7.64 -7.84
N GLN A 23 -4.31 8.61 -7.03
CA GLN A 23 -3.45 9.72 -7.48
C GLN A 23 -2.11 9.23 -8.02
N ASP A 24 -1.55 8.18 -7.43
CA ASP A 24 -0.28 7.58 -7.85
C ASP A 24 -0.39 6.71 -9.12
N GLY A 25 -1.61 6.49 -9.64
CA GLY A 25 -1.85 5.58 -10.76
C GLY A 25 -1.84 4.10 -10.37
N GLY A 26 -2.06 3.81 -9.09
CA GLY A 26 -1.96 2.49 -8.48
C GLY A 26 -0.72 2.33 -7.61
N GLY A 27 -0.69 1.26 -6.81
CA GLY A 27 0.43 0.99 -5.89
C GLY A 27 -0.01 0.71 -4.47
N LEU A 28 0.85 1.05 -3.52
CA LEU A 28 0.70 0.76 -2.10
C LEU A 28 0.74 2.06 -1.28
N CYS A 29 -0.03 2.12 -0.20
CA CYS A 29 -0.08 3.29 0.67
C CYS A 29 -0.31 2.88 2.12
N VAL A 30 0.31 3.60 3.05
CA VAL A 30 0.07 3.52 4.49
C VAL A 30 -0.31 4.91 5.01
N VAL A 31 -1.46 4.97 5.67
CA VAL A 31 -1.96 6.18 6.35
C VAL A 31 -2.03 5.92 7.84
N ARG A 32 -1.65 6.92 8.63
CA ARG A 32 -1.78 6.95 10.09
C ARG A 32 -1.93 8.40 10.55
N ASN A 33 -2.76 8.63 11.56
CA ASN A 33 -3.00 9.95 12.15
C ASN A 33 -3.46 10.99 11.11
N GLY A 34 -4.31 10.57 10.16
CA GLY A 34 -4.85 11.41 9.10
C GLY A 34 -3.83 11.86 8.05
N GLN A 35 -2.66 11.21 7.95
CA GLN A 35 -1.60 11.55 7.01
C GLN A 35 -1.02 10.33 6.32
N VAL A 36 -0.61 10.50 5.06
CA VAL A 36 0.16 9.49 4.31
C VAL A 36 1.56 9.41 4.92
N GLN A 37 1.89 8.27 5.51
CA GLN A 37 3.20 8.03 6.13
C GLN A 37 4.19 7.49 5.12
N SER A 38 3.71 6.65 4.19
CA SER A 38 4.51 6.08 3.12
C SER A 38 3.60 5.65 1.97
N HIS A 39 4.11 5.72 0.75
CA HIS A 39 3.44 5.26 -0.44
C HIS A 39 4.48 4.81 -1.48
N LEU A 40 4.08 3.91 -2.37
CA LEU A 40 4.90 3.40 -3.46
C LEU A 40 4.04 3.38 -4.73
N PRO A 41 4.27 4.34 -5.64
CA PRO A 41 3.59 4.38 -6.92
C PRO A 41 3.93 3.18 -7.81
N LEU A 42 2.91 2.52 -8.34
CA LEU A 42 3.03 1.45 -9.35
C LEU A 42 2.18 1.82 -10.58
N PRO A 43 2.58 2.86 -11.34
CA PRO A 43 1.73 3.46 -12.37
C PRO A 43 1.42 2.52 -13.55
N ILE A 44 2.19 1.45 -13.73
CA ILE A 44 1.94 0.47 -14.79
C ILE A 44 0.97 -0.59 -14.24
N ALA A 45 -0.31 -0.40 -14.57
CA ALA A 45 -1.42 -1.27 -14.21
C ALA A 45 -1.64 -1.47 -12.69
N GLY A 46 -1.09 -0.61 -11.84
CA GLY A 46 -1.11 -0.78 -10.38
C GLY A 46 -0.17 -1.88 -9.87
N LEU A 47 0.73 -2.40 -10.72
CA LEU A 47 1.55 -3.58 -10.42
C LEU A 47 3.05 -3.36 -10.62
N MET A 48 3.44 -2.46 -11.51
CA MET A 48 4.84 -2.25 -11.88
C MET A 48 5.20 -0.76 -11.90
N SER A 49 6.48 -0.47 -11.70
CA SER A 49 7.09 0.85 -11.80
C SER A 49 8.24 0.82 -12.81
N THR A 50 8.60 1.99 -13.34
CA THR A 50 9.80 2.20 -14.16
C THR A 50 11.06 2.44 -13.34
N ASP A 51 10.93 2.53 -12.02
CA ASP A 51 12.06 2.71 -11.10
C ASP A 51 12.96 1.48 -11.05
N THR A 52 14.18 1.68 -10.55
CA THR A 52 15.12 0.58 -10.37
C THR A 52 14.66 -0.36 -9.26
N ALA A 53 15.01 -1.65 -9.37
CA ALA A 53 14.69 -2.63 -8.35
C ALA A 53 15.24 -2.25 -6.96
N GLN A 54 16.42 -1.62 -6.90
CA GLN A 54 16.99 -1.13 -5.66
C GLN A 54 16.14 -0.01 -5.03
N SER A 55 15.73 0.98 -5.82
CA SER A 55 14.88 2.06 -5.32
C SER A 55 13.52 1.54 -4.85
N LEU A 56 12.93 0.59 -5.59
CA LEU A 56 11.69 -0.06 -5.17
C LEU A 56 11.86 -0.85 -3.87
N ALA A 57 12.97 -1.56 -3.69
CA ALA A 57 13.25 -2.29 -2.46
C ALA A 57 13.31 -1.35 -1.24
N GLU A 58 14.02 -0.23 -1.37
CA GLU A 58 14.11 0.79 -0.31
C GLU A 58 12.73 1.40 0.02
N GLN A 59 11.90 1.66 -0.99
CA GLN A 59 10.53 2.15 -0.81
C GLN A 59 9.63 1.09 -0.14
N ILE A 60 9.75 -0.18 -0.50
CA ILE A 60 9.02 -1.29 0.14
C ILE A 60 9.40 -1.40 1.62
N ASP A 61 10.68 -1.28 1.95
CA ASP A 61 11.16 -1.33 3.33
C ASP A 61 10.59 -0.16 4.16
N ALA A 62 10.56 1.05 3.58
CA ALA A 62 9.91 2.21 4.20
C ALA A 62 8.40 2.00 4.42
N LEU A 63 7.71 1.41 3.44
CA LEU A 63 6.30 1.03 3.56
C LEU A 63 6.05 0.03 4.68
N LYS A 64 6.88 -1.01 4.79
CA LYS A 64 6.80 -2.01 5.87
C LYS A 64 7.06 -1.38 7.23
N ALA A 65 8.04 -0.48 7.33
CA ALA A 65 8.32 0.25 8.56
C ALA A 65 7.11 1.11 8.98
N ALA A 66 6.51 1.86 8.05
CA ALA A 66 5.30 2.65 8.32
C ALA A 66 4.08 1.78 8.68
N ALA A 67 3.96 0.59 8.08
CA ALA A 67 2.86 -0.33 8.39
C ALA A 67 2.97 -0.87 9.82
N ARG A 68 4.18 -1.22 10.30
CA ARG A 68 4.43 -1.70 11.68
C ARG A 68 4.00 -0.68 12.74
N GLU A 69 4.11 0.60 12.42
CA GLU A 69 3.64 1.70 13.28
C GLU A 69 2.11 1.77 13.42
N CYS A 70 1.36 1.09 12.55
CA CYS A 70 -0.10 1.02 12.61
C CYS A 70 -0.62 -0.09 13.54
N GLY A 71 0.25 -0.92 14.11
CA GLY A 71 -0.10 -1.99 15.05
C GLY A 71 0.51 -3.35 14.67
N PRO A 72 0.12 -4.43 15.37
CA PRO A 72 0.61 -5.77 15.07
C PRO A 72 0.13 -6.20 13.68
N LEU A 73 1.08 -6.34 12.76
CA LEU A 73 0.86 -6.84 11.40
C LEU A 73 1.80 -8.04 11.15
N PRO A 74 1.45 -8.92 10.20
CA PRO A 74 2.35 -9.93 9.69
C PRO A 74 3.63 -9.30 9.09
N ASP A 75 4.69 -10.10 8.93
CA ASP A 75 5.97 -9.62 8.37
C ASP A 75 5.84 -9.09 6.94
N GLU A 76 4.93 -9.67 6.16
CA GLU A 76 4.67 -9.32 4.76
C GLU A 76 3.20 -8.92 4.57
N PRO A 77 2.76 -7.76 5.10
CA PRO A 77 1.34 -7.41 5.14
C PRO A 77 0.76 -7.20 3.74
N PHE A 78 1.52 -6.57 2.83
CA PHE A 78 1.03 -6.23 1.48
C PHE A 78 0.83 -7.46 0.59
N ILE A 79 1.78 -8.42 0.61
CA ILE A 79 1.62 -9.64 -0.20
C ILE A 79 0.45 -10.48 0.31
N GLN A 80 0.27 -10.53 1.63
CA GLN A 80 -0.84 -11.27 2.24
C GLN A 80 -2.20 -10.63 1.93
N MET A 81 -2.29 -9.31 1.92
CA MET A 81 -3.50 -8.60 1.48
C MET A 81 -3.87 -8.92 0.02
N ALA A 82 -2.88 -9.13 -0.86
CA ALA A 82 -3.16 -9.47 -2.26
C ALA A 82 -3.97 -10.77 -2.40
N PHE A 83 -3.72 -11.75 -1.52
CA PHE A 83 -4.45 -13.03 -1.50
C PHE A 83 -5.92 -12.89 -1.06
N LEU A 84 -6.27 -11.85 -0.29
CA LEU A 84 -7.67 -11.60 0.11
C LEU A 84 -8.59 -11.30 -1.10
N SER A 85 -8.00 -10.88 -2.22
CA SER A 85 -8.71 -10.49 -3.44
C SER A 85 -8.77 -11.59 -4.50
N LEU A 86 -8.28 -12.80 -4.19
CA LEU A 86 -8.32 -13.93 -5.10
C LEU A 86 -9.71 -14.57 -5.07
N PRO A 87 -10.42 -14.64 -6.20
CA PRO A 87 -11.59 -15.50 -6.30
C PRO A 87 -11.15 -16.96 -6.17
N VAL A 88 -11.98 -17.77 -5.49
CA VAL A 88 -11.85 -19.24 -5.45
C VAL A 88 -12.12 -19.87 -6.82
#